data_AF-A0A2P4XAD7-F1
#
_entry.id   AF-A0A2P4XAD7-F1
#
_cell.length_a   1.000
_cell.length_b   1.000
_cell.length_c   1.000
_cell.angle_alpha   90.00
_cell.angle_beta   90.00
_cell.angle_gamma   90.00
#
_symmetry.space_group_name_H-M   'P 1'
#
loop_
_entity.id
_entity.type
_entity.pdbx_description
1 polymer ?
#
loop_
_entity_poly.entity_id
_entity_poly.type
_entity_poly.pdbx_seq_one_letter_code
_entity_poly.pdbx_strand_id
1 'polypeptide(L)'
;MILEYKISTKDRVYLTPLVQSSLNHTAVPSLGNKAPTELFTGLPCPSPLVDQCVTNVSSSASSTKKERGENVVDFDVGDYVLRSRVDKKKGNKLLVTWQGPYKVVRADAHSFRVSHLITGYEVDVHASRLKFYQDSSLNVTEELLEHVASQGIVLAIEELKRHRWNSATKDYEVLVSWKGLESVEDSWEPLTSLAKEVKILLDHYIQKQDAKVRKYWKHLNAKFQ
;
A
#
# COMPACT_ATOMS: atom_id res chain seq x y z
N MET A 1 22.59 35.35 2.39
CA MET A 1 22.42 34.83 1.02
C MET A 1 22.91 33.39 0.98
N ILE A 2 22.01 32.41 1.06
CA ILE A 2 22.38 31.00 0.89
C ILE A 2 22.17 30.71 -0.60
N LEU A 3 23.24 30.46 -1.34
CA LEU A 3 23.18 30.09 -2.74
C LEU A 3 22.78 28.61 -2.81
N GLU A 4 21.58 28.31 -3.31
CA GLU A 4 21.20 26.93 -3.66
C GLU A 4 21.97 26.51 -4.93
N TYR A 5 23.11 25.85 -4.74
CA TYR A 5 23.87 25.29 -5.85
C TYR A 5 23.17 24.03 -6.35
N LYS A 6 22.58 24.08 -7.55
CA LYS A 6 21.96 22.91 -8.18
C LYS A 6 23.04 21.96 -8.68
N ILE A 7 23.33 20.93 -7.90
CA ILE A 7 24.30 19.89 -8.26
C ILE A 7 23.69 18.94 -9.31
N SER A 8 24.44 18.65 -10.38
CA SER A 8 24.02 17.75 -11.45
C SER A 8 23.88 16.31 -10.95
N THR A 9 22.91 15.56 -11.48
CA THR A 9 22.69 14.15 -11.14
C THR A 9 23.91 13.28 -11.42
N LYS A 10 24.75 13.66 -12.39
CA LYS A 10 26.01 12.95 -12.72
C LYS A 10 27.06 13.05 -11.63
N ASP A 11 27.03 14.13 -10.83
CA ASP A 11 28.02 14.39 -9.79
C ASP A 11 27.67 13.69 -8.45
N ARG A 12 26.46 13.12 -8.36
CA ARG A 12 25.99 12.37 -7.17
C ARG A 12 26.87 11.18 -6.82
N VAL A 13 27.50 10.55 -7.82
CA VAL A 13 28.41 9.41 -7.61
C VAL A 13 29.62 9.83 -6.77
N TYR A 14 30.14 11.04 -6.98
CA TYR A 14 31.27 11.58 -6.22
C TYR A 14 30.85 12.08 -4.83
N LEU A 15 29.60 12.55 -4.68
CA LEU A 15 29.10 13.07 -3.41
C LEU A 15 28.59 12.01 -2.46
N THR A 16 28.14 10.85 -2.96
CA THR A 16 27.57 9.80 -2.11
C THR A 16 28.56 9.30 -1.05
N PRO A 17 29.85 9.02 -1.37
CA PRO A 17 30.84 8.66 -0.34
C PRO A 17 31.09 9.77 0.68
N LEU A 18 31.10 11.03 0.24
CA LEU A 18 31.31 12.19 1.12
C LEU A 18 30.15 12.39 2.10
N VAL A 19 28.92 12.33 1.61
CA VAL A 19 27.70 12.44 2.44
C VAL A 19 27.60 11.24 3.38
N GLN A 20 27.84 10.03 2.88
CA GLN A 20 27.83 8.82 3.71
C GLN A 20 28.88 8.89 4.83
N SER A 21 30.09 9.36 4.52
CA SER A 21 31.13 9.58 5.51
C SER A 21 30.69 10.61 6.55
N SER A 22 30.20 11.78 6.11
CA SER A 22 29.71 12.82 7.02
C SER A 22 28.61 12.30 7.96
N LEU A 23 27.62 11.56 7.44
CA LEU A 23 26.55 10.99 8.27
C LEU A 23 27.06 9.95 9.28
N ASN A 24 28.03 9.13 8.90
CA ASN A 24 28.58 8.08 9.77
C ASN A 24 29.50 8.63 10.88
N HIS A 25 30.10 9.79 10.65
CA HIS A 25 31.08 10.41 11.54
C HIS A 25 30.53 11.61 12.33
N THR A 26 29.31 12.07 12.05
CA THR A 26 28.69 13.19 12.78
C THR A 26 27.95 12.67 14.02
N ALA A 27 28.29 13.22 15.18
CA ALA A 27 27.58 12.94 16.43
C ALA A 27 26.15 13.49 16.40
N VAL A 28 25.19 12.71 16.88
CA VAL A 28 23.78 13.14 16.95
C VAL A 28 23.20 12.96 18.36
N PRO A 29 22.38 13.91 18.85
CA PRO A 29 21.83 13.85 20.21
C PRO A 29 21.01 12.59 20.51
N SER A 30 20.31 12.05 19.52
CA SER A 30 19.52 10.82 19.65
C SER A 30 20.35 9.57 19.97
N LEU A 31 21.66 9.61 19.67
CA LEU A 31 22.61 8.54 19.96
C LEU A 31 23.48 8.86 21.18
N GLY A 32 23.03 9.77 22.05
CA GLY A 32 23.79 10.19 23.24
C GLY A 32 25.00 11.03 22.87
N ASN A 33 24.90 11.87 21.84
CA ASN A 33 25.98 12.69 21.29
C ASN A 33 27.18 11.88 20.78
N LYS A 34 26.93 10.67 20.26
CA LYS A 34 27.93 9.82 19.59
C LYS A 34 27.65 9.68 18.11
N ALA A 35 28.69 9.49 17.32
CA ALA A 35 28.56 9.20 15.89
C ALA A 35 28.20 7.72 15.66
N PRO A 36 27.45 7.39 14.60
CA PRO A 36 27.11 6.00 14.27
C PRO A 36 28.34 5.07 14.19
N THR A 37 29.46 5.56 13.66
CA THR A 37 30.72 4.77 13.57
C THR A 37 31.26 4.37 14.94
N GLU A 38 31.09 5.19 15.97
CA GLU A 38 31.57 4.91 17.33
C GLU A 38 30.74 3.81 17.98
N LEU A 39 29.44 3.79 17.70
CA LEU A 39 28.56 2.72 18.18
C LEU A 39 28.79 1.41 17.43
N PHE A 40 29.07 1.48 16.14
CA PHE A 40 29.27 0.30 15.31
C PHE A 40 30.62 -0.37 15.53
N THR A 41 31.69 0.42 15.69
CA THR A 41 33.07 -0.07 15.83
C THR A 41 33.54 -0.14 17.28
N GLY A 42 32.88 0.55 18.20
CA GLY A 42 33.32 0.69 19.59
C GLY A 42 34.57 1.56 19.77
N LEU A 43 35.08 2.15 18.68
CA LEU A 43 36.27 3.01 18.67
C LEU A 43 35.86 4.49 18.61
N PRO A 44 36.67 5.41 19.16
CA PRO A 44 36.40 6.84 19.01
C PRO A 44 36.44 7.24 17.52
N CYS A 45 35.60 8.20 17.14
CA CYS A 45 35.51 8.63 15.74
C CYS A 45 36.89 9.14 15.25
N PRO A 46 37.47 8.56 14.18
CA PRO A 46 38.76 9.00 13.66
C PRO A 46 38.60 10.44 13.14
N SER A 47 39.39 11.37 13.68
CA SER A 47 39.23 12.81 13.46
C SER A 47 39.52 13.19 12.01
N PRO A 48 38.59 13.81 11.27
CA PRO A 48 38.88 14.54 10.05
C PRO A 48 38.73 16.04 10.37
N LEU A 49 39.81 16.67 10.85
CA LEU A 49 39.93 18.10 11.17
C LEU A 49 39.24 18.56 12.46
N VAL A 50 40.05 19.11 13.37
CA VAL A 50 39.65 19.74 14.64
C VAL A 50 39.00 21.11 14.38
N ASP A 51 38.00 21.42 15.20
CA ASP A 51 37.34 22.71 15.39
C ASP A 51 36.50 23.29 14.24
N GLN A 52 35.27 22.80 14.16
CA GLN A 52 34.13 23.71 14.26
C GLN A 52 33.16 23.18 15.32
N CYS A 53 33.61 23.27 16.57
CA CYS A 53 32.66 23.40 17.68
C CYS A 53 31.92 24.73 17.43
N VAL A 54 30.79 24.70 16.71
CA VAL A 54 29.80 25.75 16.89
C VAL A 54 29.40 25.63 18.34
N THR A 55 29.84 26.59 19.13
CA THR A 55 29.51 26.71 20.55
C THR A 55 28.01 26.51 20.68
N ASN A 56 27.63 25.42 21.34
CA ASN A 56 26.26 25.16 21.72
C ASN A 56 25.82 26.36 22.57
N VAL A 57 25.10 27.29 21.96
CA VAL A 57 24.19 28.14 22.70
C VAL A 57 23.29 27.17 23.44
N SER A 58 23.33 27.25 24.77
CA SER A 58 22.52 26.53 25.74
C SER A 58 21.03 26.78 25.45
N SER A 59 20.52 26.19 24.38
CA SER A 59 19.12 25.91 24.23
C SER A 59 18.97 24.53 24.81
N SER A 60 18.46 24.49 26.03
CA SER A 60 17.76 23.35 26.58
C SER A 60 16.56 23.04 25.68
N ALA A 61 16.84 22.51 24.48
CA ALA A 61 15.93 21.64 23.79
C ALA A 61 15.94 20.35 24.60
N SER A 62 15.19 20.39 25.70
CA SER A 62 14.42 19.24 26.14
C SER A 62 13.75 18.72 24.86
N SER A 63 14.40 17.76 24.21
CA SER A 63 13.64 16.71 23.58
C SER A 63 12.93 16.03 24.75
N THR A 64 11.81 16.64 25.14
CA THR A 64 10.66 15.81 25.46
C THR A 64 10.64 14.87 24.29
N LYS A 65 11.03 13.61 24.52
CA LYS A 65 10.45 12.52 23.77
C LYS A 65 8.97 12.84 23.87
N LYS A 66 8.44 13.55 22.86
CA LYS A 66 7.12 13.21 22.36
C LYS A 66 7.33 11.74 22.14
N GLU A 67 6.82 10.94 23.06
CA GLU A 67 6.57 9.54 22.84
C GLU A 67 6.16 9.49 21.38
N ARG A 68 7.00 8.86 20.55
CA ARG A 68 6.72 8.69 19.13
C ARG A 68 5.32 8.14 19.16
N GLY A 69 4.33 8.98 18.83
CA GLY A 69 2.97 8.75 19.27
C GLY A 69 2.69 7.30 18.99
N GLU A 70 2.46 6.51 20.05
CA GLU A 70 1.57 5.38 19.88
C GLU A 70 0.43 6.00 19.09
N ASN A 71 0.20 5.51 17.86
CA ASN A 71 -0.98 5.92 17.12
C ASN A 71 -2.11 5.56 18.06
N VAL A 72 -2.57 6.52 18.85
CA VAL A 72 -3.71 6.34 19.73
C VAL A 72 -4.83 6.19 18.73
N VAL A 73 -5.20 4.94 18.53
CA VAL A 73 -6.22 4.56 17.58
C VAL A 73 -7.52 4.84 18.30
N ASP A 74 -8.35 5.71 17.73
CA ASP A 74 -9.62 6.13 18.34
C ASP A 74 -10.74 5.08 18.18
N PHE A 75 -10.39 3.79 18.08
CA PHE A 75 -11.34 2.70 17.83
C PHE A 75 -10.83 1.36 18.39
N ASP A 76 -11.78 0.51 18.76
CA ASP A 76 -11.54 -0.79 19.40
C ASP A 76 -12.11 -1.96 18.59
N VAL A 77 -11.84 -3.18 19.07
CA VAL A 77 -12.44 -4.40 18.50
C VAL A 77 -13.96 -4.34 18.63
N GLY A 78 -14.66 -4.55 17.51
CA GLY A 78 -16.12 -4.45 17.40
C GLY A 78 -16.60 -3.16 16.73
N ASP A 79 -15.78 -2.12 16.69
CA ASP A 79 -16.10 -0.85 16.05
C ASP A 79 -16.04 -0.95 14.53
N TYR A 80 -16.65 0.04 13.89
CA TYR A 80 -16.69 0.18 12.44
C TYR A 80 -15.73 1.26 11.99
N VAL A 81 -14.97 0.95 10.94
CA VAL A 81 -13.90 1.79 10.40
C VAL A 81 -14.00 1.90 8.89
N LEU A 82 -13.55 3.02 8.33
CA LEU A 82 -13.29 3.16 6.90
C LEU A 82 -11.86 2.76 6.58
N ARG A 83 -11.69 2.05 5.47
CA ARG A 83 -10.39 1.61 4.95
C ARG A 83 -9.98 2.47 3.76
N SER A 84 -8.75 2.96 3.78
CA SER A 84 -8.20 3.75 2.67
C SER A 84 -7.78 2.83 1.50
N ARG A 85 -8.33 3.07 0.31
CA ARG A 85 -7.89 2.50 -0.97
C ARG A 85 -7.07 3.54 -1.73
N VAL A 86 -5.89 3.16 -2.19
CA VAL A 86 -5.07 4.03 -3.05
C VAL A 86 -5.38 3.69 -4.49
N ASP A 87 -6.13 4.55 -5.17
CA ASP A 87 -6.45 4.37 -6.58
C ASP A 87 -5.31 4.95 -7.44
N LYS A 88 -4.66 4.11 -8.25
CA LYS A 88 -3.75 4.57 -9.30
C LYS A 88 -4.59 5.17 -10.44
N LYS A 89 -4.96 6.45 -10.35
CA LYS A 89 -5.50 7.16 -11.51
C LYS A 89 -4.41 7.41 -12.57
N LYS A 90 -4.83 7.64 -13.81
CA LYS A 90 -3.99 8.18 -14.90
C LYS A 90 -3.53 9.60 -14.54
N GLY A 91 -2.52 9.75 -13.68
CA GLY A 91 -1.95 11.04 -13.28
C GLY A 91 -0.92 10.90 -12.15
N ASN A 92 -0.11 11.93 -11.92
CA ASN A 92 1.01 11.90 -10.94
C ASN A 92 0.58 12.02 -9.47
N LYS A 93 -0.72 12.19 -9.18
CA LYS A 93 -1.23 12.41 -7.82
C LYS A 93 -2.01 11.19 -7.35
N LEU A 94 -1.55 10.60 -6.24
CA LEU A 94 -2.28 9.53 -5.55
C LEU A 94 -3.57 10.13 -4.98
N LEU A 95 -4.70 9.51 -5.31
CA LEU A 95 -5.96 9.77 -4.64
C LEU A 95 -6.22 8.62 -3.67
N VAL A 96 -6.60 9.00 -2.45
CA VAL A 96 -6.99 8.07 -1.40
C VAL A 96 -8.51 8.14 -1.30
N THR A 97 -9.17 7.03 -1.60
CA THR A 97 -10.61 6.87 -1.46
C THR A 97 -10.87 6.08 -0.17
N TRP A 98 -11.73 6.57 0.71
CA TRP A 98 -12.13 5.85 1.92
C TRP A 98 -13.34 4.97 1.60
N GLN A 99 -13.24 3.67 1.85
CA GLN A 99 -14.29 2.68 1.60
C GLN A 99 -14.71 2.02 2.92
N GLY A 100 -15.95 1.56 3.01
CA GLY A 100 -16.52 0.95 4.21
C GLY A 100 -17.87 1.54 4.58
N PRO A 101 -18.43 1.16 5.73
CA PRO A 101 -17.74 0.64 6.91
C PRO A 101 -17.25 -0.82 6.84
N TYR A 102 -16.15 -1.12 7.55
CA TYR A 102 -15.63 -2.46 7.87
C TYR A 102 -15.69 -2.66 9.38
N LYS A 103 -15.90 -3.88 9.85
CA LYS A 103 -15.90 -4.20 11.29
C LYS A 103 -14.51 -4.61 11.75
N VAL A 104 -14.00 -4.03 12.83
CA VAL A 104 -12.74 -4.44 13.46
C VAL A 104 -12.97 -5.76 14.20
N VAL A 105 -12.27 -6.82 13.79
CA VAL A 105 -12.41 -8.17 14.38
C VAL A 105 -11.31 -8.44 15.39
N ARG A 106 -10.10 -7.93 15.14
CA ARG A 106 -8.94 -8.16 16.00
C ARG A 106 -7.96 -6.98 15.93
N ALA A 107 -7.35 -6.66 17.06
CA ALA A 107 -6.24 -5.73 17.15
C ALA A 107 -4.95 -6.52 17.42
N ASP A 108 -3.98 -6.43 16.50
CA ASP A 108 -2.63 -6.99 16.63
C ASP A 108 -1.63 -5.85 16.92
N ALA A 109 -0.40 -6.18 17.34
CA ALA A 109 0.59 -5.19 17.78
C ALA A 109 0.89 -4.05 16.78
N HIS A 110 0.79 -4.33 15.48
CA HIS A 110 1.11 -3.37 14.41
C HIS A 110 0.04 -3.30 13.30
N SER A 111 -1.10 -3.96 13.48
CA SER A 111 -2.16 -4.04 12.47
C SER A 111 -3.50 -4.38 13.10
N PHE A 112 -4.57 -4.13 12.36
CA PHE A 112 -5.93 -4.50 12.73
C PHE A 112 -6.50 -5.42 11.66
N ARG A 113 -7.14 -6.49 12.08
CA ARG A 113 -7.93 -7.34 11.20
C ARG A 113 -9.32 -6.74 11.07
N VAL A 114 -9.69 -6.37 9.85
CA VAL A 114 -11.01 -5.80 9.53
C VAL A 114 -11.79 -6.74 8.62
N SER A 115 -13.07 -6.93 8.89
CA SER A 115 -13.99 -7.75 8.11
C SER A 115 -14.92 -6.87 7.28
N HIS A 116 -15.09 -7.21 6.01
CA HIS A 116 -16.03 -6.54 5.12
C HIS A 116 -17.47 -6.99 5.41
N LEU A 117 -18.41 -6.05 5.54
CA LEU A 117 -19.76 -6.35 6.05
C LEU A 117 -20.59 -7.30 5.19
N ILE A 118 -20.37 -7.32 3.88
CA ILE A 118 -21.16 -8.13 2.94
C ILE A 118 -20.52 -9.49 2.73
N THR A 119 -19.21 -9.50 2.46
CA THR A 119 -18.50 -10.72 2.06
C THR A 119 -17.91 -11.48 3.23
N GLY A 120 -17.85 -10.86 4.42
CA GLY A 120 -17.15 -11.38 5.59
C GLY A 120 -15.64 -11.47 5.42
N TYR A 121 -15.08 -11.07 4.27
CA TYR A 121 -13.65 -11.22 3.99
C TYR A 121 -12.83 -10.38 4.96
N GLU A 122 -11.88 -11.04 5.62
CA GLU A 122 -11.00 -10.43 6.60
C GLU A 122 -9.65 -10.05 5.98
N VAL A 123 -9.13 -8.89 6.37
CA VAL A 123 -7.83 -8.41 5.91
C VAL A 123 -7.10 -7.67 7.02
N ASP A 124 -5.80 -7.90 7.12
CA ASP A 124 -4.94 -7.19 8.07
C ASP A 124 -4.49 -5.86 7.48
N VAL A 125 -4.73 -4.77 8.21
CA VAL A 125 -4.53 -3.38 7.75
C VAL A 125 -3.81 -2.58 8.83
N HIS A 126 -2.83 -1.77 8.44
CA HIS A 126 -2.13 -0.88 9.36
C HIS A 126 -3.04 0.25 9.84
N ALA A 127 -2.89 0.70 11.09
CA ALA A 127 -3.72 1.74 11.72
C ALA A 127 -3.85 3.02 10.87
N SER A 128 -2.75 3.47 10.24
CA SER A 128 -2.73 4.68 9.38
C SER A 128 -3.60 4.59 8.12
N ARG A 129 -4.11 3.40 7.78
CA ARG A 129 -5.01 3.14 6.65
C ARG A 129 -6.46 3.02 7.07
N LEU A 130 -6.75 3.23 8.36
CA LEU A 130 -8.06 3.12 8.96
C LEU A 130 -8.49 4.47 9.52
N LYS A 131 -9.80 4.73 9.47
CA LYS A 131 -10.42 5.90 10.10
C LYS A 131 -11.67 5.44 10.83
N PHE A 132 -11.83 5.85 12.07
CA PHE A 132 -13.05 5.56 12.83
C PHE A 132 -14.30 6.04 12.07
N TYR A 133 -15.32 5.19 12.03
CA TYR A 133 -16.61 5.48 11.43
C TYR A 133 -17.70 5.55 12.49
N GLN A 134 -17.88 4.46 13.24
CA GLN A 134 -18.86 4.37 14.32
C GLN A 134 -18.46 3.27 15.31
N ASP A 135 -18.89 3.40 16.55
CA ASP A 135 -18.73 2.36 17.56
C ASP A 135 -19.53 1.07 17.24
N SER A 136 -19.37 0.04 18.06
CA SER A 136 -20.09 -1.23 17.95
C SER A 136 -21.63 -1.13 17.92
N SER A 137 -22.23 0.03 18.23
CA SER A 137 -23.69 0.23 18.23
C SER A 137 -24.29 0.53 16.85
N LEU A 138 -23.46 0.61 15.79
CA LEU A 138 -23.94 0.85 14.43
C LEU A 138 -24.98 -0.20 14.02
N ASN A 139 -26.18 0.27 13.68
CA ASN A 139 -27.23 -0.57 13.12
C ASN A 139 -26.94 -0.83 11.64
N VAL A 140 -26.58 -2.06 11.29
CA VAL A 140 -26.29 -2.46 9.91
C VAL A 140 -27.60 -2.70 9.16
N THR A 141 -28.10 -1.65 8.50
CA THR A 141 -29.31 -1.70 7.68
C THR A 141 -29.03 -2.23 6.26
N GLU A 142 -30.07 -2.67 5.56
CA GLU A 142 -29.97 -3.11 4.16
C GLU A 142 -29.49 -1.99 3.23
N GLU A 143 -29.96 -0.76 3.44
CA GLU A 143 -29.50 0.43 2.71
C GLU A 143 -27.99 0.66 2.88
N LEU A 144 -27.46 0.46 4.10
CA LEU A 144 -26.02 0.56 4.34
C LEU A 144 -25.25 -0.53 3.61
N LEU A 145 -25.76 -1.77 3.61
CA LEU A 145 -25.15 -2.88 2.88
C LEU A 145 -25.17 -2.62 1.37
N GLU A 146 -26.25 -2.12 0.80
CA GLU A 146 -26.34 -1.76 -0.62
C GLU A 146 -25.34 -0.64 -0.96
N HIS A 147 -25.23 0.37 -0.10
CA HIS A 147 -24.22 1.42 -0.26
C HIS A 147 -22.80 0.86 -0.24
N VAL A 148 -22.47 0.00 0.73
CA VAL A 148 -21.14 -0.65 0.81
C VAL A 148 -20.88 -1.50 -0.44
N ALA A 149 -21.89 -2.19 -0.97
CA ALA A 149 -21.77 -2.97 -2.18
C ALA A 149 -21.39 -2.10 -3.40
N SER A 150 -21.97 -0.91 -3.48
CA SER A 150 -21.73 0.05 -4.57
C SER A 150 -20.30 0.64 -4.58
N GLN A 151 -19.58 0.60 -3.45
CA GLN A 151 -18.23 1.16 -3.32
C GLN A 151 -17.13 0.29 -3.95
N GLY A 152 -17.49 -0.87 -4.50
CA GLY A 152 -16.61 -1.81 -5.17
C GLY A 152 -16.14 -2.91 -4.22
N ILE A 153 -16.83 -4.06 -4.30
CA ILE A 153 -16.44 -5.29 -3.61
C ILE A 153 -15.33 -5.98 -4.39
N VAL A 154 -14.25 -6.38 -3.71
CA VAL A 154 -13.24 -7.26 -4.29
C VAL A 154 -13.69 -8.70 -4.05
N LEU A 155 -14.17 -9.35 -5.10
CA LEU A 155 -14.56 -10.76 -5.06
C LEU A 155 -13.38 -11.64 -5.47
N ALA A 156 -13.19 -12.73 -4.74
CA ALA A 156 -12.23 -13.75 -5.14
C ALA A 156 -12.81 -14.59 -6.28
N ILE A 157 -11.98 -14.93 -7.26
CA ILE A 157 -12.37 -15.83 -8.34
C ILE A 157 -12.40 -17.26 -7.80
N GLU A 158 -13.51 -17.96 -8.02
CA GLU A 158 -13.62 -19.40 -7.81
C GLU A 158 -13.15 -20.17 -9.03
N GLU A 159 -13.68 -19.82 -10.21
CA GLU A 159 -13.38 -20.53 -11.44
C GLU A 159 -13.49 -19.61 -12.67
N LEU A 160 -12.61 -19.83 -13.66
CA LEU A 160 -12.73 -19.28 -15.01
C LEU A 160 -13.38 -20.33 -15.92
N LYS A 161 -14.66 -20.14 -16.28
CA LYS A 161 -15.47 -21.20 -16.90
C LYS A 161 -15.27 -21.29 -18.41
N ARG A 162 -15.56 -20.20 -19.11
CA ARG A 162 -15.52 -20.15 -20.59
C ARG A 162 -15.21 -18.75 -21.07
N HIS A 163 -14.89 -18.61 -22.35
CA HIS A 163 -14.58 -17.33 -22.96
C HIS A 163 -15.38 -17.11 -24.25
N ARG A 164 -15.58 -15.84 -24.61
CA ARG A 164 -16.25 -15.43 -25.86
C ARG A 164 -15.59 -14.20 -26.44
N TRP A 165 -15.70 -14.02 -27.74
CA TRP A 165 -15.33 -12.75 -28.39
C TRP A 165 -16.48 -11.75 -28.28
N ASN A 166 -16.22 -10.56 -27.76
CA ASN A 166 -17.18 -9.46 -27.78
C ASN A 166 -16.78 -8.44 -28.87
N SER A 167 -17.57 -8.39 -29.94
CA SER A 167 -17.32 -7.50 -31.08
C SER A 167 -17.48 -6.01 -30.76
N ALA A 168 -18.30 -5.66 -29.75
CA ALA A 168 -18.52 -4.27 -29.35
C ALA A 168 -17.30 -3.70 -28.62
N THR A 169 -16.75 -4.46 -27.67
CA THR A 169 -15.55 -4.07 -26.90
C THR A 169 -14.24 -4.39 -27.63
N LYS A 170 -14.30 -5.22 -28.69
CA LYS A 170 -13.13 -5.75 -29.42
C LYS A 170 -12.13 -6.45 -28.50
N ASP A 171 -12.66 -7.15 -27.50
CA ASP A 171 -11.91 -7.92 -26.51
C ASP A 171 -12.54 -9.30 -26.33
N TYR A 172 -11.75 -10.24 -25.82
CA TYR A 172 -12.31 -11.46 -25.25
C TYR A 172 -12.91 -11.15 -23.89
N GLU A 173 -14.01 -11.80 -23.57
CA GLU A 173 -14.58 -11.83 -22.22
C GLU A 173 -14.47 -13.24 -21.68
N VAL A 174 -14.21 -13.36 -20.38
CA VAL A 174 -14.20 -14.64 -19.67
C VAL A 174 -15.35 -14.63 -18.67
N LEU A 175 -16.13 -15.70 -18.66
CA LEU A 175 -17.16 -15.92 -17.65
C LEU A 175 -16.47 -16.34 -16.35
N VAL A 176 -16.56 -15.47 -15.36
CA VAL A 176 -15.93 -15.64 -14.05
C VAL A 176 -16.99 -16.08 -13.06
N SER A 177 -16.67 -17.14 -12.33
CA SER A 177 -17.44 -17.57 -11.16
C SER A 177 -16.76 -17.05 -9.91
N TRP A 178 -17.57 -16.54 -8.98
CA TRP A 178 -17.10 -15.81 -7.81
C TRP A 178 -17.22 -16.68 -6.57
N LYS A 179 -16.16 -16.68 -5.75
CA LYS A 179 -16.08 -17.55 -4.58
C LYS A 179 -17.17 -17.20 -3.56
N GLY A 180 -18.01 -18.18 -3.26
CA GLY A 180 -19.09 -18.05 -2.29
C GLY A 180 -20.35 -17.40 -2.85
N LEU A 181 -20.45 -17.23 -4.17
CA LEU A 181 -21.65 -16.79 -4.89
C LEU A 181 -22.21 -17.93 -5.75
N GLU A 182 -23.48 -17.82 -6.13
CA GLU A 182 -24.11 -18.83 -6.97
C GLU A 182 -23.75 -18.65 -8.45
N SER A 183 -23.89 -19.70 -9.26
CA SER A 183 -23.55 -19.65 -10.69
C SER A 183 -24.43 -18.69 -11.51
N VAL A 184 -25.58 -18.26 -10.97
CA VAL A 184 -26.43 -17.22 -11.57
C VAL A 184 -25.80 -15.83 -11.48
N GLU A 185 -24.86 -15.65 -10.56
CA GLU A 185 -24.12 -14.40 -10.34
C GLU A 185 -22.80 -14.36 -11.13
N ASP A 186 -22.53 -15.38 -11.97
CA ASP A 186 -21.37 -15.37 -12.85
C ASP A 186 -21.42 -14.17 -13.81
N SER A 187 -20.32 -13.42 -13.90
CA SER A 187 -20.23 -12.23 -14.76
C SER A 187 -19.21 -12.40 -15.88
N TRP A 188 -19.46 -11.72 -17.00
CA TRP A 188 -18.53 -11.66 -18.14
C TRP A 188 -17.55 -10.52 -17.94
N GLU A 189 -16.29 -10.87 -17.64
CA GLU A 189 -15.23 -9.90 -17.38
C GLU A 189 -14.30 -9.77 -18.60
N PRO A 190 -13.95 -8.54 -19.02
CA PRO A 190 -13.01 -8.33 -20.12
C PRO A 190 -11.63 -8.92 -19.82
N LEU A 191 -11.03 -9.59 -20.80
CA LEU A 191 -9.72 -10.20 -20.69
C LEU A 191 -8.65 -9.17 -20.34
N THR A 192 -8.76 -7.96 -20.89
CA THR A 192 -7.89 -6.81 -20.55
C THR A 192 -7.99 -6.36 -19.10
N SER A 193 -9.15 -6.51 -18.45
CA SER A 193 -9.33 -6.20 -17.04
C SER A 193 -8.68 -7.28 -16.18
N LEU A 194 -9.05 -8.54 -16.43
CA LEU A 194 -8.52 -9.71 -15.73
C LEU A 194 -6.99 -9.82 -15.84
N ALA A 195 -6.41 -9.43 -16.98
CA ALA A 195 -4.96 -9.41 -17.19
C ALA A 195 -4.20 -8.58 -16.15
N LYS A 196 -4.82 -7.50 -15.67
CA LYS A 196 -4.20 -6.58 -14.71
C LYS A 196 -4.27 -7.10 -13.27
N GLU A 197 -5.30 -7.87 -12.96
CA GLU A 197 -5.62 -8.27 -11.59
C GLU A 197 -5.20 -9.70 -11.29
N VAL A 198 -5.37 -10.63 -12.23
CA VAL A 198 -5.23 -12.10 -12.01
C VAL A 198 -4.45 -12.79 -13.13
N LYS A 199 -3.37 -12.15 -13.62
CA LYS A 199 -2.58 -12.63 -14.76
C LYS A 199 -2.18 -14.11 -14.68
N ILE A 200 -1.73 -14.57 -13.52
CA ILE A 200 -1.21 -15.94 -13.34
C ILE A 200 -2.33 -16.97 -13.54
N LEU A 201 -3.49 -16.76 -12.91
CA LEU A 201 -4.66 -17.62 -13.07
C LEU A 201 -5.11 -17.65 -14.53
N LEU A 202 -5.09 -16.47 -15.18
CA LEU A 202 -5.51 -16.34 -16.56
C LEU A 202 -4.53 -17.02 -17.53
N ASP A 203 -3.22 -16.93 -17.28
CA ASP A 203 -2.19 -17.66 -18.05
C ASP A 203 -2.45 -19.18 -18.01
N HIS A 204 -2.73 -19.73 -16.83
CA HIS A 204 -3.00 -21.17 -16.66
C HIS A 204 -4.28 -21.60 -17.38
N TYR A 205 -5.34 -20.80 -17.29
CA TYR A 205 -6.59 -21.06 -17.99
C TYR A 205 -6.39 -21.04 -19.51
N ILE A 206 -5.79 -19.96 -20.06
CA ILE A 206 -5.64 -19.73 -21.51
C ILE A 206 -4.74 -20.78 -22.17
N GLN A 207 -3.69 -21.26 -21.48
CA GLN A 207 -2.81 -22.30 -22.03
C GLN A 207 -3.58 -23.55 -22.49
N LYS A 208 -4.69 -23.87 -21.80
CA LYS A 208 -5.55 -25.03 -22.08
C LYS A 208 -6.64 -24.76 -23.13
N GLN A 209 -6.80 -23.52 -23.59
CA GLN A 209 -7.88 -23.13 -24.51
C GLN A 209 -7.49 -23.24 -26.00
N ASP A 210 -8.30 -22.71 -26.92
CA ASP A 210 -8.02 -22.76 -28.34
C ASP A 210 -6.91 -21.78 -28.79
N ALA A 211 -6.46 -21.95 -30.04
CA ALA A 211 -5.37 -21.17 -30.60
C ALA A 211 -5.70 -19.68 -30.79
N LYS A 212 -6.98 -19.30 -30.97
CA LYS A 212 -7.36 -17.91 -31.24
C LYS A 212 -7.20 -17.06 -29.99
N VAL A 213 -7.75 -17.52 -28.86
CA VAL A 213 -7.61 -16.80 -27.58
C VAL A 213 -6.15 -16.78 -27.11
N ARG A 214 -5.39 -17.87 -27.29
CA ARG A 214 -3.95 -17.89 -26.99
C ARG A 214 -3.15 -16.88 -27.80
N LYS A 215 -3.44 -16.74 -29.10
CA LYS A 215 -2.77 -15.75 -29.96
C LYS A 215 -3.10 -14.33 -29.51
N TYR A 216 -4.38 -14.06 -29.24
CA TYR A 216 -4.82 -12.76 -28.71
C TYR A 216 -4.12 -12.42 -27.39
N TRP A 217 -4.08 -13.37 -26.46
CA TRP A 217 -3.43 -13.22 -25.17
C TRP A 217 -1.93 -12.93 -25.27
N LYS A 218 -1.20 -13.60 -26.18
CA LYS A 218 0.21 -13.29 -26.44
C LYS A 218 0.40 -11.85 -26.92
N HIS A 219 -0.44 -11.39 -27.84
CA HIS A 219 -0.41 -10.00 -28.30
C HIS A 219 -0.77 -9.01 -27.18
N LEU A 220 -1.69 -9.39 -26.31
CA LEU A 220 -2.11 -8.58 -25.18
C LEU A 220 -1.01 -8.45 -24.12
N ASN A 221 -0.37 -9.56 -23.74
CA ASN A 221 0.74 -9.57 -22.78
C ASN A 221 1.93 -8.72 -23.26
N ALA A 222 2.22 -8.73 -24.55
CA ALA A 222 3.27 -7.89 -25.13
C ALA A 222 2.99 -6.38 -25.01
N LYS A 223 1.74 -5.96 -24.80
CA LYS A 223 1.37 -4.55 -24.59
C LYS A 223 1.41 -4.11 -23.12
N PHE A 224 1.41 -5.05 -22.18
CA PHE A 224 1.39 -4.77 -20.73
C PHE A 224 2.77 -4.94 -20.06
N GLN A 225 3.78 -5.42 -20.81
CA GLN A 225 5.20 -5.36 -20.45
C GLN A 225 5.78 -3.98 -20.77
#